data_AF-A0A2D4KVV9-F1
#
_entry.id   AF-A0A2D4KVV9-F1
#
_cell.length_a   1.000
_cell.length_b   1.000
_cell.length_c   1.000
_cell.angle_alpha   90.00
_cell.angle_beta   90.00
_cell.angle_gamma   90.00
#
_symmetry.space_group_name_H-M   'P 1'
#
loop_
_entity.id
_entity.type
_entity.pdbx_description
1 polymer ?
#
loop_
_entity_poly.entity_id
_entity_poly.type
_entity_poly.pdbx_seq_one_letter_code
_entity_poly.pdbx_strand_id
1 'polypeptide(L)'
;LDDDYNGQAKCMLEKVGNWNFDIFLFDRLTNGNSLVTLTFHLFNLHGLIEYFQLDTMKLRRFLVMVQEDYHSHNPYHNAVHAADVTQAMHCYLNEPKLFQSLTPWDILLSLIAAATHDLDHPGVNQPFLIKTNHYLATLYKNTSVL
;
A
#
# COMPACT_ATOMS: atom_id res chain seq x y z
N LEU A 1 -22.01 -6.76 10.14
CA LEU A 1 -20.84 -7.46 9.55
C LEU A 1 -20.43 -8.50 10.58
N ASP A 2 -20.39 -9.77 10.19
CA ASP A 2 -20.11 -10.86 11.13
C ASP A 2 -18.72 -10.70 11.74
N ASP A 3 -18.61 -10.87 13.06
CA ASP A 3 -17.33 -10.82 13.79
C ASP A 3 -16.33 -11.87 13.28
N ASP A 4 -16.82 -12.93 12.62
CA ASP A 4 -16.03 -14.05 12.11
C ASP A 4 -15.08 -13.65 10.96
N TYR A 5 -15.54 -12.87 9.98
CA TYR A 5 -14.71 -12.39 8.85
C TYR A 5 -13.59 -11.45 9.32
N ASN A 6 -13.92 -10.56 10.25
CA ASN A 6 -12.93 -9.68 10.88
C ASN A 6 -11.93 -10.48 11.74
N GLY A 7 -12.35 -11.59 12.34
CA GLY A 7 -11.49 -12.51 13.06
C GLY A 7 -10.48 -13.20 12.13
N GLN A 8 -10.95 -13.73 11.00
CA GLN A 8 -10.09 -14.38 10.00
C GLN A 8 -9.05 -13.42 9.40
N ALA A 9 -9.44 -12.18 9.09
CA ALA A 9 -8.51 -11.16 8.61
C ALA A 9 -7.39 -10.86 9.64
N LYS A 10 -7.72 -10.81 10.93
CA LYS A 10 -6.70 -10.68 12.01
C LYS A 10 -5.75 -11.87 12.03
N CYS A 11 -6.25 -13.10 11.93
CA CYS A 11 -5.41 -14.30 11.87
C CYS A 11 -4.47 -14.32 10.66
N MET A 12 -4.90 -13.76 9.53
CA MET A 12 -4.01 -13.61 8.36
C MET A 12 -2.86 -12.66 8.64
N LEU A 13 -3.11 -11.53 9.32
CA LEU A 13 -2.07 -10.53 9.65
C LEU A 13 -0.98 -11.07 10.57
N GLU A 14 -1.24 -12.09 11.39
CA GLU A 14 -0.18 -12.79 12.15
C GLU A 14 0.89 -13.41 11.24
N LYS A 15 0.55 -13.64 9.97
CA LYS A 15 1.41 -14.20 8.93
C LYS A 15 1.78 -13.18 7.87
N VAL A 16 1.66 -11.87 8.14
CA VAL A 16 1.94 -10.80 7.17
C VAL A 16 3.38 -10.80 6.66
N GLY A 17 4.34 -11.36 7.40
CA GLY A 17 5.72 -11.53 6.96
C GLY A 17 5.99 -12.73 6.04
N ASN A 18 4.99 -13.60 5.81
CA ASN A 18 5.16 -14.75 4.93
C ASN A 18 5.06 -14.34 3.47
N TRP A 19 6.01 -14.78 2.65
CA TRP A 19 6.01 -14.53 1.20
C TRP A 19 4.76 -15.09 0.49
N ASN A 20 4.15 -16.15 1.04
CA ASN A 20 2.95 -16.78 0.50
C ASN A 20 1.65 -16.16 1.06
N PHE A 21 1.67 -14.89 1.49
CA PHE A 21 0.48 -14.20 1.98
C PHE A 21 -0.54 -14.04 0.84
N ASP A 22 -1.79 -14.48 1.04
CA ASP A 22 -2.85 -14.37 0.03
C ASP A 22 -3.53 -13.00 0.12
N ILE A 23 -3.00 -12.02 -0.62
CA ILE A 23 -3.53 -10.66 -0.62
C ILE A 23 -4.96 -10.59 -1.16
N PHE A 24 -5.33 -11.47 -2.10
CA PHE A 24 -6.67 -11.49 -2.69
C PHE A 24 -7.71 -12.01 -1.69
N LEU A 25 -7.39 -13.05 -0.93
CA LEU A 25 -8.26 -13.49 0.16
C LEU A 25 -8.38 -12.42 1.23
N PHE A 26 -7.27 -11.79 1.61
CA PHE A 26 -7.27 -10.72 2.60
C PHE A 26 -8.16 -9.54 2.17
N ASP A 27 -8.09 -9.14 0.90
CA ASP A 27 -8.96 -8.10 0.34
C ASP A 27 -10.45 -8.48 0.39
N ARG A 28 -10.79 -9.72 0.04
CA ARG A 28 -12.17 -10.23 0.14
C ARG A 28 -12.68 -10.21 1.58
N LEU A 29 -11.87 -10.67 2.54
CA LEU A 29 -12.25 -10.71 3.96
C LEU A 29 -12.40 -9.31 4.57
N THR A 30 -11.71 -8.32 4.02
CA THR A 30 -11.76 -6.91 4.46
C THR A 30 -12.70 -6.05 3.63
N ASN A 31 -13.47 -6.65 2.70
CA ASN A 31 -14.39 -5.96 1.80
C ASN A 31 -13.74 -4.84 0.97
N GLY A 32 -12.58 -5.12 0.36
CA GLY A 32 -11.84 -4.15 -0.45
C GLY A 32 -10.98 -3.19 0.35
N ASN A 33 -10.79 -3.45 1.66
CA ASN A 33 -10.06 -2.57 2.57
C ASN A 33 -8.66 -3.10 2.90
N SER A 34 -8.05 -3.88 1.99
CA SER A 34 -6.75 -4.53 2.20
C SER A 34 -5.63 -3.54 2.45
N LEU A 35 -5.50 -2.49 1.62
CA LEU A 35 -4.42 -1.50 1.73
C LEU A 35 -4.46 -0.75 3.06
N VAL A 36 -5.63 -0.27 3.47
CA VAL A 36 -5.78 0.43 4.76
C VAL A 36 -5.47 -0.51 5.92
N THR A 37 -6.04 -1.71 5.92
CA THR A 37 -5.95 -2.64 7.05
C THR A 37 -4.53 -3.17 7.21
N LEU A 38 -3.89 -3.57 6.12
CA LEU A 38 -2.52 -4.08 6.10
C LEU A 38 -1.51 -3.00 6.48
N THR A 39 -1.57 -1.82 5.85
CA THR A 39 -0.60 -0.75 6.11
C THR A 39 -0.74 -0.21 7.54
N PHE A 40 -1.96 -0.05 8.05
CA PHE A 40 -2.16 0.34 9.45
C PHE A 40 -1.58 -0.71 10.42
N HIS A 41 -1.78 -2.00 10.14
CA HIS A 41 -1.18 -3.08 10.92
C HIS A 41 0.35 -3.01 10.89
N LEU A 42 0.97 -2.79 9.72
CA LEU A 42 2.42 -2.67 9.59
C LEU A 42 2.99 -1.45 10.31
N PHE A 43 2.29 -0.31 10.30
CA PHE A 43 2.68 0.87 11.07
C PHE A 43 2.73 0.58 12.57
N ASN A 44 1.78 -0.21 13.07
CA ASN A 44 1.78 -0.67 14.45
C ASN A 44 2.87 -1.72 14.72
N LEU A 45 3.04 -2.70 13.83
CA LEU A 45 4.01 -3.79 13.94
C LEU A 45 5.45 -3.27 14.02
N HIS A 46 5.78 -2.26 13.21
CA HIS A 46 7.10 -1.60 13.21
C HIS A 46 7.24 -0.50 14.28
N GLY A 47 6.24 -0.31 15.15
CA GLY A 47 6.28 0.70 16.22
C GLY A 47 6.27 2.15 15.74
N LEU A 48 5.93 2.42 14.47
CA LEU A 48 6.02 3.75 13.86
C LEU A 48 5.03 4.75 14.48
N ILE A 49 3.86 4.27 14.90
CA ILE A 49 2.83 5.09 15.53
C ILE A 49 3.36 5.73 16.81
N GLU A 50 4.00 4.92 17.68
CA GLU A 50 4.58 5.40 18.93
C GLU A 50 5.83 6.25 18.65
N TYR A 51 6.73 5.76 17.81
CA TYR A 51 8.02 6.41 17.53
C TYR A 51 7.84 7.84 17.00
N PHE A 52 6.90 8.04 16.07
CA PHE A 52 6.61 9.35 15.47
C PHE A 52 5.42 10.08 16.10
N GLN A 53 4.84 9.53 17.17
CA GLN A 53 3.68 10.11 17.87
C GLN A 53 2.52 10.41 16.92
N LEU A 54 2.22 9.46 16.02
CA LEU A 54 1.20 9.64 15.00
C LEU A 54 -0.20 9.60 15.60
N ASP A 55 -1.02 10.58 15.23
CA ASP A 55 -2.46 10.54 15.47
C ASP A 55 -3.09 9.42 14.63
N THR A 56 -3.59 8.38 15.30
CA THR A 56 -4.15 7.18 14.63
C THR A 56 -5.39 7.48 13.79
N MET A 57 -6.15 8.52 14.13
CA MET A 57 -7.30 8.96 13.33
C MET A 57 -6.83 9.65 12.05
N LYS A 58 -5.78 10.47 12.12
CA LYS A 58 -5.16 11.06 10.92
C LYS A 58 -4.50 10.01 10.05
N LEU A 59 -3.79 9.04 10.64
CA LEU A 59 -3.18 7.93 9.91
C LEU A 59 -4.24 7.13 9.16
N ARG A 60 -5.33 6.74 9.83
CA ARG A 60 -6.42 6.01 9.17
C ARG A 60 -7.04 6.83 8.03
N ARG A 61 -7.29 8.13 8.23
CA ARG A 61 -7.80 9.01 7.16
C ARG A 61 -6.85 9.12 5.99
N PHE A 62 -5.54 9.25 6.25
CA PHE A 62 -4.51 9.25 5.21
C PHE A 62 -4.55 7.97 4.38
N LEU A 63 -4.55 6.81 5.03
CA LEU A 63 -4.59 5.52 4.33
C LEU A 63 -5.89 5.32 3.53
N VAL A 64 -7.03 5.80 4.04
CA VAL A 64 -8.30 5.76 3.30
C VAL A 64 -8.23 6.65 2.07
N MET A 65 -7.72 7.87 2.18
CA MET A 65 -7.54 8.75 1.01
C MET A 65 -6.66 8.08 -0.05
N VAL A 66 -5.55 7.46 0.34
CA VAL A 66 -4.69 6.71 -0.58
C VAL A 66 -5.45 5.57 -1.26
N GLN A 67 -6.17 4.74 -0.50
CA GLN A 67 -6.90 3.59 -1.06
C GLN A 67 -8.00 4.00 -2.04
N GLU A 68 -8.78 5.04 -1.72
CA GLU A 68 -9.90 5.48 -2.56
C GLU A 68 -9.43 6.22 -3.83
N ASP A 69 -8.23 6.81 -3.83
CA ASP A 69 -7.61 7.42 -5.02
C ASP A 69 -6.98 6.38 -5.96
N TYR A 70 -7.01 5.08 -5.62
CA TYR A 70 -6.77 4.02 -6.59
C TYR A 70 -8.03 3.68 -7.37
N HIS A 71 -7.90 3.59 -8.70
CA HIS A 71 -9.00 3.19 -9.58
C HIS A 71 -9.35 1.71 -9.46
N SER A 72 -10.37 1.38 -8.67
CA SER A 72 -10.84 0.00 -8.44
C SER A 72 -11.30 -0.75 -9.71
N HIS A 73 -11.62 -0.03 -10.79
CA HIS A 73 -11.98 -0.60 -12.08
C HIS A 73 -10.76 -1.03 -12.93
N ASN A 74 -9.54 -0.60 -12.56
CA ASN A 74 -8.33 -1.10 -13.21
C ASN A 74 -8.15 -2.58 -12.83
N PRO A 75 -7.90 -3.48 -13.80
CA PRO A 75 -7.74 -4.90 -13.50
C PRO A 75 -6.45 -5.23 -12.74
N TYR A 76 -5.46 -4.32 -12.72
CA TYR A 76 -4.18 -4.54 -12.05
C TYR A 76 -3.76 -3.35 -11.17
N HIS A 77 -3.56 -2.16 -11.73
CA HIS A 77 -3.13 -0.96 -10.99
C HIS A 77 -4.27 -0.37 -10.14
N ASN A 78 -4.62 -1.07 -9.07
CA ASN A 78 -5.64 -0.72 -8.07
C ASN A 78 -5.06 -0.90 -6.65
N ALA A 79 -5.86 -0.62 -5.61
CA ALA A 79 -5.38 -0.65 -4.23
C ALA A 79 -4.91 -2.05 -3.76
N VAL A 80 -5.40 -3.14 -4.36
CA VAL A 80 -4.96 -4.51 -4.01
C VAL A 80 -3.50 -4.71 -4.43
N HIS A 81 -3.13 -4.22 -5.61
CA HIS A 81 -1.72 -4.21 -6.06
C HIS A 81 -0.85 -3.36 -5.15
N ALA A 82 -1.31 -2.19 -4.73
CA ALA A 82 -0.58 -1.37 -3.75
C ALA A 82 -0.40 -2.10 -2.41
N ALA A 83 -1.41 -2.83 -1.95
CA ALA A 83 -1.34 -3.62 -0.73
C ALA A 83 -0.35 -4.79 -0.86
N ASP A 84 -0.32 -5.46 -2.02
CA ASP A 84 0.64 -6.52 -2.36
C ASP A 84 2.08 -5.99 -2.35
N VAL A 85 2.35 -4.88 -3.04
CA VAL A 85 3.67 -4.23 -3.05
C VAL A 85 4.08 -3.80 -1.64
N THR A 86 3.15 -3.29 -0.83
CA THR A 86 3.43 -2.91 0.57
C THR A 86 3.77 -4.14 1.44
N GLN A 87 3.08 -5.27 1.24
CA GLN A 87 3.35 -6.51 1.95
C GLN A 87 4.71 -7.11 1.53
N ALA A 88 5.03 -7.12 0.24
CA ALA A 88 6.33 -7.55 -0.24
C ALA A 88 7.46 -6.63 0.26
N MET A 89 7.24 -5.31 0.29
CA MET A 89 8.19 -4.35 0.87
C MET A 89 8.43 -4.66 2.35
N HIS A 90 7.40 -5.01 3.11
CA HIS A 90 7.59 -5.47 4.49
C HIS A 90 8.47 -6.73 4.59
N CYS A 91 8.28 -7.72 3.72
CA CYS A 91 9.17 -8.88 3.67
C CYS A 91 10.62 -8.47 3.42
N TYR A 92 10.87 -7.58 2.46
CA TYR A 92 12.23 -7.09 2.18
C TYR A 92 12.84 -6.29 3.33
N LEU A 93 12.05 -5.45 4.00
CA LEU A 93 12.51 -4.68 5.17
C LEU A 93 12.96 -5.60 6.33
N ASN A 94 12.45 -6.84 6.39
CA ASN A 94 12.87 -7.84 7.38
C ASN A 94 14.07 -8.68 6.95
N GLU A 95 14.61 -8.49 5.75
CA GLU A 95 15.83 -9.19 5.34
C GLU A 95 17.01 -8.76 6.23
N PRO A 96 17.88 -9.70 6.69
CA PRO A 96 18.85 -9.42 7.76
C PRO A 96 19.75 -8.19 7.53
N LYS A 97 20.17 -7.94 6.29
CA LYS A 97 21.04 -6.80 5.94
C LYS A 97 20.30 -5.46 5.99
N LEU A 98 19.04 -5.44 5.57
CA LEU A 98 18.21 -4.24 5.59
C LEU A 98 17.77 -3.94 7.01
N PHE A 99 17.24 -4.93 7.72
CA PHE A 99 16.76 -4.74 9.09
C PHE A 99 17.83 -4.16 10.04
N GLN A 100 19.10 -4.52 9.86
CA GLN A 100 20.20 -4.02 10.68
C GLN A 100 20.66 -2.59 10.34
N SER A 101 20.29 -2.06 9.18
CA SER A 101 20.79 -0.76 8.69
C SER A 101 19.71 0.32 8.59
N LEU A 102 18.44 -0.06 8.59
CA LEU A 102 17.32 0.87 8.43
C LEU A 102 16.89 1.49 9.76
N THR A 103 16.52 2.76 9.69
CA THR A 103 15.91 3.49 10.79
C THR A 103 14.38 3.41 10.72
N PRO A 104 13.66 3.77 11.80
CA PRO A 104 12.20 3.91 11.75
C PRO A 104 11.73 4.89 10.66
N TRP A 105 12.55 5.89 10.31
CA TRP A 105 12.24 6.82 9.23
C TRP A 105 12.29 6.15 7.86
N ASP A 106 13.30 5.31 7.61
CA ASP A 106 13.42 4.58 6.35
C ASP A 106 12.26 3.59 6.17
N ILE A 107 11.84 2.93 7.25
CA ILE A 107 10.69 2.02 7.25
C ILE A 107 9.40 2.80 6.96
N LEU A 108 9.19 3.94 7.64
CA LEU A 108 8.04 4.82 7.41
C LEU A 108 7.94 5.24 5.94
N LEU A 109 9.03 5.77 5.38
CA LEU A 109 9.07 6.21 3.99
C LEU A 109 8.87 5.04 3.01
N SER A 110 9.46 3.88 3.31
CA SER A 110 9.33 2.68 2.47
C SER A 110 7.90 2.18 2.38
N LEU A 111 7.19 2.12 3.51
CA LEU A 111 5.79 1.68 3.53
C LEU A 111 4.87 2.69 2.85
N ILE A 112 5.08 3.99 3.06
CA ILE A 112 4.30 5.04 2.38
C ILE A 112 4.56 4.97 0.87
N ALA A 113 5.83 4.91 0.45
CA ALA A 113 6.19 4.83 -0.96
C ALA A 113 5.54 3.62 -1.63
N ALA A 114 5.61 2.42 -1.02
CA ALA A 114 4.97 1.23 -1.54
C ALA A 114 3.44 1.39 -1.68
N ALA A 115 2.79 1.96 -0.66
CA ALA A 115 1.35 2.16 -0.64
C ALA A 115 0.86 3.20 -1.64
N THR A 116 1.71 4.14 -2.10
CA THR A 116 1.32 5.23 -2.99
C THR A 116 2.01 5.21 -4.35
N HIS A 117 2.85 4.22 -4.66
CA HIS A 117 3.71 4.26 -5.86
C HIS A 117 2.95 4.33 -7.19
N ASP A 118 1.71 3.86 -7.20
CA ASP A 118 0.80 3.80 -8.37
C ASP A 118 -0.50 4.60 -8.12
N LEU A 119 -0.45 5.58 -7.20
CA LEU A 119 -1.63 6.36 -6.83
C LEU A 119 -2.23 7.07 -8.07
N ASP A 120 -3.57 7.05 -8.21
CA ASP A 120 -4.29 7.64 -9.35
C ASP A 120 -3.87 7.08 -10.73
N HIS A 121 -3.29 5.88 -10.80
CA HIS A 121 -2.85 5.30 -12.06
C HIS A 121 -4.03 5.13 -13.05
N PRO A 122 -3.94 5.63 -14.31
CA PRO A 122 -5.08 5.69 -15.24
C PRO A 122 -5.33 4.40 -16.02
N GLY A 123 -4.63 3.32 -15.68
CA GLY A 123 -4.75 2.01 -16.35
C GLY A 123 -4.06 1.93 -17.73
N VAL A 124 -3.34 2.98 -18.14
CA VAL A 124 -2.60 3.08 -19.40
C VAL A 124 -1.16 3.54 -19.13
N ASN A 125 -0.24 3.28 -20.06
CA ASN A 125 1.18 3.58 -19.88
C ASN A 125 1.60 4.98 -20.39
N GLN A 126 2.80 5.42 -20.04
CA GLN A 126 3.36 6.71 -20.48
C GLN A 126 3.29 6.93 -22.01
N PRO A 127 3.72 5.99 -22.89
CA PRO A 127 3.58 6.17 -24.34
C PRO A 127 2.15 6.46 -24.79
N PHE A 128 1.14 5.88 -24.13
CA PHE A 128 -0.26 6.18 -24.41
C PHE A 128 -0.63 7.62 -24.03
N LEU A 129 -0.20 8.11 -22.87
CA LEU A 129 -0.47 9.48 -22.44
C LEU A 129 0.19 10.51 -23.37
N ILE A 130 1.42 10.24 -23.83
CA ILE A 130 2.14 11.10 -24.78
C ILE A 130 1.41 11.13 -26.13
N LYS A 131 1.09 9.97 -26.72
CA LYS A 131 0.46 9.92 -28.05
C LYS A 131 -0.94 10.51 -28.10
N THR A 132 -1.62 10.59 -26.96
CA THR A 132 -2.97 11.17 -26.82
C THR A 132 -2.95 12.62 -26.34
N ASN A 133 -1.77 13.23 -26.14
CA ASN A 133 -1.60 14.58 -25.60
C ASN A 133 -2.33 14.77 -24.26
N HIS A 134 -2.32 13.75 -23.40
CA HIS A 134 -2.90 13.85 -22.06
C HIS A 134 -2.18 14.94 -21.25
N TYR A 135 -2.93 15.66 -20.40
CA TYR A 135 -2.39 16.82 -19.68
C TYR A 135 -1.19 16.45 -18.78
N LEU A 136 -1.17 15.24 -18.19
CA LEU A 136 -0.04 14.73 -17.41
C LEU A 136 1.26 14.67 -18.22
N ALA A 137 1.20 14.27 -19.50
CA ALA A 137 2.38 14.22 -20.36
C ALA A 137 2.97 15.62 -20.60
N THR A 138 2.08 16.62 -20.70
CA THR A 138 2.47 18.03 -20.79
C THR A 138 3.07 18.53 -19.48
N LEU A 139 2.41 18.25 -18.36
CA LEU A 139 2.82 18.66 -17.01
C LEU A 139 4.21 18.15 -16.66
N TYR A 140 4.48 16.87 -16.92
CA TYR A 140 5.74 16.20 -16.60
C TYR A 140 6.71 16.11 -17.78
N LYS A 141 6.48 16.87 -18.85
CA LYS A 141 7.39 17.01 -20.01
C LYS A 141 7.88 15.66 -20.53
N ASN A 142 6.95 14.71 -20.71
CA ASN A 142 7.19 13.36 -21.24
C ASN A 142 8.23 12.50 -20.47
N THR A 143 8.57 12.85 -19.23
CA THR A 143 9.59 12.16 -18.42
C THR A 143 8.98 11.70 -17.11
N SER A 144 8.93 10.38 -16.86
CA SER A 144 8.27 9.80 -15.67
C SER A 144 6.89 10.42 -15.44
N VAL A 145 6.03 10.29 -16.46
CA VAL A 145 4.70 10.92 -16.49
C VAL A 145 3.75 10.33 -15.45
N LEU A 146 3.94 9.03 -15.17
CA LEU A 146 3.27 8.27 -14.12
C LEU A 146 4.26 8.06 -12.99
#